data_AF-A0A7J8JN39-F1
#
_entry.id   AF-A0A7J8JN39-F1
#
_cell.length_a   1.000
_cell.length_b   1.000
_cell.length_c   1.000
_cell.angle_alpha   90.00
_cell.angle_beta   90.00
_cell.angle_gamma   90.00
#
_symmetry.space_group_name_H-M   'P 1'
#
loop_
_entity.id
_entity.type
_entity.pdbx_description
1 polymer ?
#
loop_
_entity_poly.entity_id
_entity_poly.type
_entity_poly.pdbx_seq_one_letter_code
_entity_poly.pdbx_strand_id
1 'polypeptide(L)'
;MPPSPMIHELVEEKEILHGQPEHIEGASQLPTGAASDRQGSLLVINFDLEPGRPDAELRATLQWIAASELGIPTIYFKKSQESRIEKFLDVVRLVQQKSWKVGDIFHAVVQYCKMHEEQKDGTPSLFDWLLELG
;
A
#
# COMPACT_ATOMS: atom_id res chain seq x y z
N MET A 1 15.58 -32.35 26.16
CA MET A 1 16.21 -31.42 25.20
C MET A 1 17.72 -31.56 25.37
N PRO A 2 18.47 -32.07 24.39
CA PRO A 2 19.92 -32.12 24.48
C PRO A 2 20.52 -30.72 24.19
N PRO A 3 21.64 -30.34 24.83
CA PRO A 3 22.39 -29.14 24.47
C PRO A 3 23.33 -29.44 23.30
N SER A 4 23.40 -28.53 22.33
CA SER A 4 24.34 -28.60 21.21
C SER A 4 25.72 -28.04 21.60
N PRO A 5 26.83 -28.62 21.09
CA PRO A 5 28.18 -28.23 21.48
C PRO A 5 28.76 -27.08 20.64
N MET A 6 29.46 -26.21 21.36
CA MET A 6 30.44 -25.18 20.98
C MET A 6 31.52 -25.66 19.99
N ILE A 7 31.95 -24.83 19.04
CA ILE A 7 33.38 -24.71 18.65
C ILE A 7 33.72 -23.30 18.10
N HIS A 8 34.50 -22.56 18.91
CA HIS A 8 35.56 -21.57 18.65
C HIS A 8 35.41 -20.34 17.73
N GLU A 9 35.34 -19.18 18.40
CA GLU A 9 36.20 -17.99 18.28
C GLU A 9 37.57 -18.19 17.60
N LEU A 10 37.86 -17.38 16.56
CA LEU A 10 39.21 -16.86 16.27
C LEU A 10 39.11 -15.42 15.71
N VAL A 11 39.71 -14.54 16.50
CA VAL A 11 40.09 -13.13 16.32
C VAL A 11 40.92 -12.90 15.06
N GLU A 12 40.73 -11.75 14.38
CA GLU A 12 41.82 -10.81 14.09
C GLU A 12 41.28 -9.46 13.55
N GLU A 13 41.39 -8.43 14.39
CA GLU A 13 41.51 -7.04 13.97
C GLU A 13 42.94 -6.77 13.48
N LYS A 14 43.08 -5.99 12.40
CA LYS A 14 44.17 -4.99 12.22
C LYS A 14 43.87 -4.09 11.01
N GLU A 15 43.57 -2.82 11.24
CA GLU A 15 44.51 -1.67 11.16
C GLU A 15 44.91 -1.25 9.72
N ILE A 16 44.13 -0.31 9.17
CA ILE A 16 44.51 1.06 8.78
C ILE A 16 45.83 1.32 7.96
N LEU A 17 45.66 2.20 6.95
CA LEU A 17 46.59 3.17 6.32
C LEU A 17 47.44 2.79 5.08
N HIS A 18 47.09 3.49 3.99
CA HIS A 18 47.94 4.26 3.05
C HIS A 18 49.00 3.55 2.18
N GLY A 19 48.78 3.59 0.87
CA GLY A 19 49.82 3.43 -0.15
C GLY A 19 49.28 3.49 -1.59
N GLN A 20 49.41 4.65 -2.24
CA GLN A 20 49.45 4.76 -3.72
C GLN A 20 50.86 4.33 -4.19
N PRO A 21 51.01 3.75 -5.41
CA PRO A 21 51.33 4.61 -6.56
C PRO A 21 50.70 4.20 -7.92
N GLU A 22 50.26 5.22 -8.64
CA GLU A 22 50.44 5.52 -10.08
C GLU A 22 50.48 4.39 -11.16
N HIS A 23 49.58 4.55 -12.14
CA HIS A 23 49.77 4.36 -13.59
C HIS A 23 49.59 2.97 -14.23
N ILE A 24 48.52 2.80 -15.03
CA ILE A 24 48.52 2.53 -16.49
C ILE A 24 47.07 2.52 -16.98
N GLU A 25 46.80 3.34 -18.00
CA GLU A 25 45.53 3.44 -18.71
C GLU A 25 45.14 2.10 -19.36
N GLY A 26 43.92 1.66 -19.11
CA GLY A 26 43.29 0.53 -19.78
C GLY A 26 41.79 0.75 -19.76
N ALA A 27 41.22 1.05 -20.94
CA ALA A 27 39.79 1.28 -21.13
C ALA A 27 38.96 0.17 -20.47
N SER A 28 38.16 0.53 -19.47
CA SER A 28 37.13 -0.36 -18.95
C SER A 28 35.87 0.44 -18.75
N GLN A 29 34.87 0.02 -19.51
CA GLN A 29 33.52 0.53 -19.60
C GLN A 29 32.97 0.88 -18.22
N LEU A 30 32.33 2.04 -18.16
CA LEU A 30 31.35 2.40 -17.13
C LEU A 30 30.32 1.25 -17.02
N PRO A 31 30.23 0.50 -15.92
CA PRO A 31 28.93 0.07 -15.50
C PRO A 31 28.32 1.32 -14.87
N THR A 32 27.34 1.91 -15.55
CA THR A 32 26.36 2.76 -14.87
C THR A 32 25.61 1.78 -13.98
N GLY A 33 26.25 1.46 -12.86
CA GLY A 33 25.80 0.49 -11.88
C GLY A 33 24.42 0.96 -11.50
N ALA A 34 23.46 0.10 -11.81
CA ALA A 34 22.04 0.33 -11.68
C ALA A 34 21.79 1.30 -10.52
N ALA A 35 21.13 2.42 -10.83
CA ALA A 35 20.14 2.90 -9.89
C ALA A 35 19.23 1.70 -9.69
N SER A 36 19.57 0.85 -8.72
CA SER A 36 18.66 -0.13 -8.18
C SER A 36 17.58 0.77 -7.68
N ASP A 37 16.53 0.89 -8.48
CA ASP A 37 15.28 1.48 -8.07
C ASP A 37 14.99 0.79 -6.75
N ARG A 38 15.32 1.47 -5.65
CA ARG A 38 14.73 1.16 -4.36
C ARG A 38 13.31 1.66 -4.49
N GLN A 39 12.55 1.03 -5.37
CA GLN A 39 11.10 0.98 -5.32
C GLN A 39 10.80 0.24 -4.03
N GLY A 40 10.87 0.98 -2.93
CA GLY A 40 10.27 0.52 -1.68
C GLY A 40 8.85 0.14 -2.01
N SER A 41 8.49 -1.12 -1.78
CA SER A 41 7.13 -1.57 -1.93
C SER A 41 6.30 -0.87 -0.86
N LEU A 42 5.57 0.17 -1.26
CA LEU A 42 4.67 0.86 -0.34
C LEU A 42 3.44 0.00 -0.16
N LEU A 43 3.18 -0.38 1.09
CA LEU A 43 2.10 -1.25 1.49
C LEU A 43 0.99 -0.41 2.15
N VAL A 44 -0.22 -0.44 1.58
CA VAL A 44 -1.39 0.14 2.24
C VAL A 44 -2.12 -0.97 2.99
N ILE A 45 -2.08 -0.86 4.32
CA ILE A 45 -2.85 -1.72 5.21
C ILE A 45 -4.04 -0.91 5.71
N ASN A 46 -5.26 -1.44 5.52
CA ASN A 46 -6.44 -0.84 6.11
C ASN A 46 -6.42 -1.03 7.63
N PHE A 47 -5.79 -0.09 8.34
CA PHE A 47 -5.63 -0.16 9.78
C PHE A 47 -6.88 0.39 10.47
N ASP A 48 -7.76 -0.52 10.88
CA ASP A 48 -8.81 -0.23 11.86
C ASP A 48 -8.15 -0.01 13.24
N LEU A 49 -8.13 1.25 13.68
CA LEU A 49 -7.72 1.67 15.02
C LEU A 49 -9.01 1.86 15.83
N GLU A 50 -9.34 0.90 16.69
CA GLU A 50 -10.41 0.93 17.70
C GLU A 50 -11.89 0.82 17.26
N PRO A 51 -12.71 0.09 18.05
CA PRO A 51 -14.17 0.09 17.89
C PRO A 51 -14.76 1.48 18.18
N GLY A 52 -15.67 1.94 17.31
CA GLY A 52 -16.36 3.24 17.44
C GLY A 52 -15.92 4.35 16.46
N ARG A 53 -15.06 4.04 15.47
CA ARG A 53 -14.56 4.97 14.45
C ARG A 53 -15.41 4.98 13.15
N PRO A 54 -15.39 6.09 12.37
CA PRO A 54 -16.31 6.37 11.24
C PRO A 54 -16.34 5.26 10.18
N ASP A 55 -17.46 5.16 9.45
CA ASP A 55 -17.77 4.13 8.45
C ASP A 55 -16.52 3.49 7.80
N ALA A 56 -16.37 2.19 8.05
CA ALA A 56 -15.20 1.46 7.62
C ALA A 56 -15.11 1.31 6.09
N GLU A 57 -16.22 1.43 5.36
CA GLU A 57 -16.25 1.41 3.89
C GLU A 57 -15.72 2.73 3.33
N LEU A 58 -16.13 3.85 3.95
CA LEU A 58 -15.61 5.17 3.64
C LEU A 58 -14.09 5.21 3.80
N ARG A 59 -13.55 4.69 4.91
CA ARG A 59 -12.10 4.66 5.12
C ARG A 59 -11.37 3.79 4.11
N ALA A 60 -11.89 2.60 3.82
CA ALA A 60 -11.32 1.70 2.81
C ALA A 60 -11.26 2.39 1.44
N THR A 61 -12.33 3.08 1.08
CA THR A 61 -12.43 3.82 -0.19
C THR A 61 -11.45 4.97 -0.23
N LEU A 62 -11.33 5.76 0.84
CA LEU A 62 -10.36 6.87 0.91
C LEU A 62 -8.92 6.39 0.84
N GLN A 63 -8.58 5.29 1.51
CA GLN A 63 -7.27 4.67 1.39
C GLN A 63 -7.03 4.16 -0.04
N TRP A 64 -8.06 3.62 -0.70
CA TRP A 64 -7.95 3.18 -2.08
C TRP A 64 -7.76 4.31 -3.07
N ILE A 65 -8.46 5.43 -2.89
CA ILE A 65 -8.25 6.66 -3.65
C ILE A 65 -6.82 7.15 -3.47
N ALA A 66 -6.34 7.24 -2.23
CA ALA A 66 -4.98 7.70 -1.92
C ALA A 66 -3.91 6.76 -2.52
N ALA A 67 -4.10 5.45 -2.40
CA ALA A 67 -3.21 4.46 -2.99
C ALA A 67 -3.15 4.58 -4.52
N SER A 68 -4.31 4.74 -5.15
CA SER A 68 -4.43 4.87 -6.61
C SER A 68 -3.76 6.14 -7.11
N GLU A 69 -3.92 7.26 -6.40
CA GLU A 69 -3.25 8.53 -6.73
C GLU A 69 -1.72 8.44 -6.59
N LEU A 70 -1.24 7.67 -5.60
CA LEU A 70 0.19 7.43 -5.39
C LEU A 70 0.77 6.33 -6.29
N GLY A 71 -0.02 5.74 -7.19
CA GLY A 71 0.42 4.65 -8.07
C GLY A 71 0.73 3.34 -7.34
N ILE A 72 0.14 3.12 -6.15
CA ILE A 72 0.32 1.90 -5.38
C ILE A 72 -0.71 0.85 -5.85
N PRO A 73 -0.27 -0.30 -6.39
CA PRO A 73 -1.18 -1.24 -7.06
C PRO A 73 -1.92 -2.18 -6.10
N THR A 74 -1.62 -2.18 -4.80
CA THR A 74 -2.13 -3.20 -3.87
C THR A 74 -2.50 -2.63 -2.50
N ILE A 75 -3.65 -3.07 -2.01
CA ILE A 75 -4.19 -2.74 -0.68
C ILE A 75 -4.56 -4.03 0.03
N TYR A 76 -4.23 -4.12 1.31
CA TYR A 76 -4.46 -5.30 2.12
C TYR A 76 -5.51 -5.03 3.19
N PHE A 77 -6.42 -5.97 3.31
CA PHE A 77 -7.47 -5.99 4.32
C PHE A 77 -7.16 -7.06 5.36
N LYS A 78 -7.57 -6.81 6.61
CA LYS A 78 -7.47 -7.83 7.67
C LYS A 78 -8.45 -8.97 7.36
N LYS A 79 -8.04 -10.22 7.64
CA LYS A 79 -8.90 -11.40 7.44
C LYS A 79 -10.26 -11.28 8.15
N SER A 80 -10.32 -10.60 9.30
CA SER A 80 -11.57 -10.34 10.02
C SER A 80 -12.59 -9.48 9.25
N GLN A 81 -12.23 -8.92 8.08
CA GLN A 81 -13.08 -8.08 7.24
C GLN A 81 -13.49 -8.79 5.93
N GLU A 82 -13.29 -10.11 5.81
CA GLU A 82 -13.48 -10.90 4.58
C GLU A 82 -14.81 -10.61 3.84
N SER A 83 -15.95 -10.61 4.53
CA SER A 83 -17.25 -10.32 3.91
C SER A 83 -17.35 -8.90 3.31
N ARG A 84 -16.60 -7.95 3.84
CA ARG A 84 -16.54 -6.57 3.30
C ARG A 84 -15.56 -6.46 2.14
N ILE A 85 -14.57 -7.35 2.07
CA ILE A 85 -13.65 -7.44 0.93
C ILE A 85 -14.43 -7.84 -0.33
N GLU A 86 -15.37 -8.78 -0.22
CA GLU A 86 -16.20 -9.21 -1.36
C GLU A 86 -16.97 -8.03 -1.98
N LYS A 87 -17.70 -7.27 -1.16
CA LYS A 87 -18.40 -6.05 -1.63
C LYS A 87 -17.44 -5.01 -2.22
N PHE A 88 -16.27 -4.81 -1.59
CA PHE A 88 -15.27 -3.89 -2.13
C PHE A 88 -14.81 -4.30 -3.54
N LEU A 89 -14.58 -5.60 -3.76
CA LEU A 89 -14.22 -6.11 -5.08
C LEU A 89 -15.32 -5.88 -6.12
N ASP A 90 -16.58 -5.94 -5.72
CA ASP A 90 -17.71 -5.62 -6.61
C ASP A 90 -17.69 -4.15 -7.03
N VAL A 91 -17.45 -3.24 -6.07
CA VAL A 91 -17.27 -1.81 -6.36
C VAL A 91 -16.09 -1.57 -7.29
N VAL A 92 -14.95 -2.23 -7.06
CA VAL A 92 -13.77 -2.12 -7.94
C VAL A 92 -14.11 -2.54 -9.36
N ARG A 93 -14.87 -3.63 -9.56
CA ARG A 93 -15.31 -4.07 -10.89
C ARG A 93 -16.22 -3.04 -11.55
N LEU A 94 -17.16 -2.46 -10.81
CA LEU A 94 -18.02 -1.39 -11.32
C LEU A 94 -17.21 -0.18 -11.80
N VAL A 95 -16.27 0.31 -10.97
CA VAL A 95 -15.39 1.44 -11.29
C VAL A 95 -14.59 1.17 -12.57
N GLN A 96 -14.05 -0.05 -12.71
CA GLN A 96 -13.34 -0.46 -13.93
C GLN A 96 -14.26 -0.50 -15.14
N GLN A 97 -15.45 -1.09 -15.02
CA GLN A 97 -16.45 -1.16 -16.11
C GLN A 97 -16.86 0.24 -16.59
N LYS A 98 -17.00 1.19 -15.67
CA LYS A 98 -17.34 2.58 -15.98
C LYS A 98 -16.16 3.46 -16.38
N SER A 99 -14.94 2.91 -16.39
CA SER A 99 -13.71 3.67 -16.65
C SER A 99 -13.58 4.91 -15.76
N TRP A 100 -14.03 4.81 -14.52
CA TRP A 100 -13.94 5.90 -13.54
C TRP A 100 -12.49 6.17 -13.16
N LYS A 101 -12.13 7.45 -13.11
CA LYS A 101 -10.85 7.93 -12.60
C LYS A 101 -10.92 8.09 -11.09
N VAL A 102 -9.75 8.26 -10.45
CA VAL A 102 -9.63 8.55 -9.02
C VAL A 102 -10.52 9.73 -8.61
N GLY A 103 -10.56 10.78 -9.44
CA GLY A 103 -11.41 11.96 -9.21
C GLY A 103 -12.92 11.65 -9.24
N ASP A 104 -13.36 10.72 -10.08
CA ASP A 104 -14.78 10.34 -10.18
C ASP A 104 -15.23 9.58 -8.92
N ILE A 105 -14.38 8.66 -8.44
CA ILE A 105 -14.60 7.92 -7.20
C ILE A 105 -14.65 8.90 -6.02
N PHE A 106 -13.69 9.82 -5.93
CA PHE A 106 -13.65 10.82 -4.87
C PHE A 106 -14.89 11.72 -4.91
N HIS A 107 -15.33 12.13 -6.11
CA HIS A 107 -16.55 12.91 -6.26
C HIS A 107 -17.79 12.14 -5.76
N ALA A 108 -17.93 10.86 -6.13
CA ALA A 108 -19.02 10.01 -5.66
C ALA A 108 -19.04 9.89 -4.12
N VAL A 109 -17.88 9.70 -3.50
CA VAL A 109 -17.74 9.68 -2.03
C VAL A 109 -18.20 10.99 -1.39
N VAL A 110 -17.84 12.15 -1.97
CA VAL A 110 -18.32 13.45 -1.48
C VAL A 110 -19.83 13.58 -1.58
N GLN A 111 -20.44 13.08 -2.66
CA GLN A 111 -21.90 13.08 -2.82
C GLN A 111 -22.58 12.16 -1.78
N TYR A 112 -22.01 10.99 -1.54
CA TYR A 112 -22.47 10.08 -0.50
C TYR A 112 -22.46 10.74 0.88
N CYS A 113 -21.35 11.41 1.25
CA CYS A 113 -21.25 12.08 2.54
C CYS A 113 -22.32 13.18 2.71
N LYS A 114 -22.58 13.98 1.67
CA LYS A 114 -23.65 15.00 1.71
C LYS A 114 -25.03 14.39 1.90
N MET A 115 -25.36 13.37 1.12
CA MET A 115 -26.62 12.64 1.24
C MET A 115 -26.79 12.04 2.66
N HIS A 116 -25.72 11.47 3.21
CA HIS A 116 -25.72 10.86 4.55
C HIS A 116 -25.84 11.89 5.68
N GLU A 117 -25.38 13.14 5.49
CA GLU A 117 -25.61 14.23 6.46
C GLU A 117 -27.07 14.72 6.44
N GLU A 118 -27.71 14.69 5.27
CA GLU A 118 -29.08 15.19 5.06
C GLU A 118 -30.16 14.17 5.46
N GLN A 119 -29.90 12.86 5.33
CA GLN A 119 -30.82 11.77 5.70
C GLN A 119 -30.42 11.12 7.03
N LYS A 120 -31.36 11.07 7.98
CA LYS A 120 -31.12 10.53 9.33
C LYS A 120 -31.50 9.06 9.52
N ASP A 121 -32.27 8.45 8.61
CA ASP A 121 -32.67 7.05 8.69
C ASP A 121 -32.73 6.41 7.29
N GLY A 122 -32.24 5.17 7.18
CA GLY A 122 -32.40 4.33 5.98
C GLY A 122 -31.39 4.54 4.85
N THR A 123 -30.31 5.29 5.08
CA THR A 123 -29.25 5.48 4.08
C THR A 123 -28.48 4.18 3.83
N PRO A 124 -28.29 3.78 2.56
CA PRO A 124 -27.50 2.60 2.23
C PRO A 124 -26.03 2.76 2.68
N SER A 125 -25.33 1.63 2.85
CA SER A 125 -23.88 1.64 3.03
C SER A 125 -23.20 2.29 1.81
N LEU A 126 -21.98 2.80 1.97
CA LEU A 126 -21.26 3.43 0.85
C LEU A 126 -21.11 2.45 -0.33
N PHE A 127 -20.78 1.19 -0.06
CA PHE A 127 -20.61 0.21 -1.12
C PHE A 127 -21.93 -0.13 -1.80
N ASP A 128 -23.02 -0.29 -1.05
CA ASP A 128 -24.34 -0.54 -1.65
C ASP A 128 -24.78 0.65 -2.51
N TRP A 129 -24.60 1.88 -2.00
CA TRP A 129 -24.90 3.10 -2.75
C TRP A 129 -24.08 3.23 -4.04
N LEU A 130 -22.77 2.95 -3.99
CA LEU A 130 -21.91 2.98 -5.17
C LEU A 130 -22.34 1.94 -6.20
N LEU A 131 -22.74 0.74 -5.77
CA LEU A 131 -23.21 -0.32 -6.66
C LEU A 131 -24.53 0.03 -7.34
N GLU A 132 -25.40 0.81 -6.70
CA GLU A 132 -26.64 1.34 -7.30
C GLU A 132 -26.39 2.40 -8.38
N LEU A 133 -25.22 3.04 -8.40
CA LEU A 133 -24.85 3.95 -9.48
C LEU A 133 -24.56 3.23 -10.79
N GLY A 134 -24.50 1.89 -10.80
CA GLY A 134 -24.11 0.97 -11.87
C GLY A 134 -25.10 0.78 -13.00
#